data_AF-A1VV15-F1
#
_entry.id   AF-A1VV15-F1
#
_cell.length_a   1.000
_cell.length_b   1.000
_cell.length_c   1.000
_cell.angle_alpha   90.00
_cell.angle_beta   90.00
_cell.angle_gamma   90.00
#
_symmetry.space_group_name_H-M   'P 1'
#
loop_
_entity.id
_entity.type
_entity.pdbx_description
1 polymer ?
#
loop_
_entity_poly.entity_id
_entity_poly.type
_entity_poly.pdbx_seq_one_letter_code
_entity_poly.pdbx_strand_id
1 'polypeptide(L)'
;MELHSNELRDYILRAPKRWTFNGCEMVNNSEACYRWLEQLCRGTLDQRINRRAGLVEKWFPYWRTPTMKSIKRHHDREHIKKYGYFINR
;
A
#
# COMPACT_ATOMS: atom_id res chain seq x y z
N MET A 1 19.27 -13.24 0.71
CA MET A 1 18.00 -13.29 -0.04
C MET A 1 18.33 -12.93 -1.48
N GLU A 2 18.32 -13.89 -2.38
CA GLU A 2 18.70 -13.67 -3.77
C GLU A 2 17.49 -13.12 -4.55
N LEU A 3 17.67 -11.98 -5.22
CA LEU A 3 16.62 -11.37 -6.03
C LEU A 3 16.66 -11.99 -7.43
N HIS A 4 15.66 -12.80 -7.75
CA HIS A 4 15.61 -13.50 -9.04
C HIS A 4 15.56 -12.51 -10.21
N SER A 5 16.32 -12.76 -11.28
CA SER A 5 16.40 -11.84 -12.44
C SER A 5 15.05 -11.56 -13.10
N ASN A 6 14.09 -12.47 -12.97
CA ASN A 6 12.72 -12.31 -13.48
C ASN A 6 11.95 -11.23 -12.72
N GLU A 7 12.19 -11.09 -11.41
CA GLU A 7 11.56 -10.07 -10.57
C GLU A 7 12.12 -8.67 -10.91
N LEU A 8 13.41 -8.58 -11.22
CA LEU A 8 14.03 -7.36 -11.75
C LEU A 8 13.48 -6.98 -13.12
N ARG A 9 13.31 -7.95 -14.03
CA ARG A 9 12.68 -7.69 -15.33
C ARG A 9 11.25 -7.20 -15.18
N ASP A 10 10.46 -7.82 -14.29
CA ASP A 10 9.08 -7.40 -14.05
C ASP A 10 9.02 -5.97 -13.50
N TYR A 11 9.93 -5.64 -12.56
CA TYR A 11 10.09 -4.28 -12.05
C TYR A 11 10.40 -3.29 -13.18
N ILE A 12 11.36 -3.58 -14.04
CA ILE A 12 11.74 -2.68 -15.15
C ILE A 12 10.56 -2.48 -16.13
N LEU A 13 9.78 -3.53 -16.39
CA LEU A 13 8.70 -3.50 -17.38
C LEU A 13 7.42 -2.85 -16.88
N ARG A 14 7.06 -3.04 -15.61
CA ARG A 14 5.76 -2.57 -15.09
C ARG A 14 5.87 -1.43 -14.09
N ALA A 15 7.07 -1.01 -13.69
CA ALA A 15 7.21 0.10 -12.74
C ALA A 15 6.66 1.37 -13.38
N PRO A 16 5.89 2.18 -12.62
CA PRO A 16 5.55 3.50 -13.09
C PRO A 16 6.84 4.29 -13.34
N LYS A 17 6.90 5.07 -14.42
CA LYS A 17 8.05 5.96 -14.65
C LYS A 17 8.13 6.95 -13.50
N ARG A 18 9.36 7.27 -13.04
CA ARG A 18 9.58 8.17 -11.90
C ARG A 18 8.88 9.51 -12.06
N TRP A 19 8.84 10.01 -13.29
CA TRP A 19 8.15 11.25 -13.64
C TRP A 19 7.20 10.95 -14.79
N THR A 20 5.93 11.29 -14.59
CA THR A 20 4.87 11.15 -15.60
C THR A 20 4.04 12.42 -15.63
N PHE A 21 3.55 12.81 -16.80
CA PHE A 21 2.57 13.89 -16.91
C PHE A 21 1.16 13.31 -16.84
N ASN A 22 0.33 13.83 -15.93
CA ASN A 22 -1.09 13.52 -15.86
C ASN A 22 -1.89 14.70 -16.42
N GLY A 23 -1.83 14.89 -17.74
CA GLY A 23 -2.49 15.99 -18.45
C GLY A 23 -1.87 17.36 -18.17
N CYS A 24 -2.15 17.93 -17.00
CA CYS A 24 -1.75 19.30 -16.63
C CYS A 24 -0.60 19.34 -15.61
N GLU A 25 -0.32 18.24 -14.91
CA GLU A 25 0.64 18.23 -13.81
C GLU A 25 1.71 17.16 -13.98
N MET A 26 2.92 17.47 -13.50
CA MET A 26 4.04 16.55 -13.44
C MET A 26 3.94 15.77 -12.12
N VAL A 27 3.67 14.46 -12.22
CA VAL A 27 3.51 13.57 -11.08
C VAL A 27 4.82 12.81 -10.83
N ASN A 28 5.26 12.85 -9.58
CA ASN A 28 6.41 12.08 -9.11
C ASN A 28 5.95 10.73 -8.55
N ASN A 29 6.30 9.64 -9.22
CA ASN A 29 5.99 8.26 -8.79
C ASN A 29 7.15 7.59 -8.04
N SER A 30 8.15 8.35 -7.59
CA SER A 30 9.33 7.78 -6.92
C SER A 30 8.95 6.98 -5.68
N GLU A 31 7.98 7.45 -4.89
CA GLU A 31 7.50 6.71 -3.72
C GLU A 31 6.90 5.36 -4.13
N ALA A 32 6.05 5.34 -5.15
CA ALA A 32 5.45 4.10 -5.66
C ALA A 32 6.53 3.11 -6.13
N CYS A 33 7.55 3.59 -6.83
CA CYS A 33 8.69 2.77 -7.24
C CYS A 33 9.46 2.19 -6.05
N TYR A 34 9.73 3.00 -5.01
CA TYR A 34 10.45 2.55 -3.82
C TYR A 34 9.64 1.55 -3.00
N ARG A 35 8.33 1.78 -2.83
CA ARG A 35 7.41 0.83 -2.20
C ARG A 35 7.42 -0.51 -2.94
N TRP A 36 7.44 -0.47 -4.26
CA TRP A 36 7.41 -1.68 -5.05
C TRP A 36 8.73 -2.47 -4.97
N LEU A 37 9.86 -1.76 -5.01
CA LEU A 37 11.19 -2.33 -4.71
C LEU A 37 11.26 -2.94 -3.31
N GLU A 38 10.73 -2.25 -2.30
CA GLU A 38 10.66 -2.76 -0.93
C GLU A 38 9.86 -4.06 -0.87
N GLN A 39 8.69 -4.10 -1.51
CA GLN A 39 7.83 -5.28 -1.57
C GLN A 39 8.47 -6.44 -2.35
N LEU A 40 9.28 -6.15 -3.36
CA LEU A 40 10.11 -7.13 -4.06
C LEU A 40 11.14 -7.72 -3.09
N CYS A 41 11.80 -6.89 -2.31
CA CYS A 41 12.82 -7.30 -1.35
C CYS A 41 12.28 -7.97 -0.08
N ARG A 42 11.04 -7.71 0.34
CA ARG A 42 10.48 -8.18 1.63
C ARG A 42 9.38 -9.26 1.53
N GLY A 43 8.90 -9.57 0.32
CA GLY A 43 7.77 -10.50 0.12
C GLY A 43 8.13 -11.99 0.13
N THR A 44 7.20 -12.84 0.57
CA THR A 44 7.27 -14.30 0.40
C THR A 44 7.16 -14.69 -1.08
N LEU A 45 7.55 -15.92 -1.42
CA LEU A 45 7.45 -16.43 -2.80
C LEU A 45 6.02 -16.33 -3.35
N ASP A 46 5.01 -16.68 -2.55
CA ASP A 46 3.60 -16.58 -2.93
C ASP A 46 3.17 -15.13 -3.18
N GLN A 47 3.59 -14.19 -2.33
CA GLN A 47 3.30 -12.76 -2.54
C GLN A 47 3.91 -12.25 -3.83
N ARG A 48 5.10 -12.72 -4.20
CA ARG A 48 5.74 -12.38 -5.48
C ARG A 48 5.01 -12.98 -6.68
N ILE A 49 4.60 -14.25 -6.59
CA ILE A 49 3.80 -14.94 -7.64
C ILE A 49 2.46 -14.24 -7.84
N ASN A 50 1.74 -13.94 -6.76
CA ASN A 50 0.44 -13.27 -6.82
C ASN A 50 0.57 -11.88 -7.45
N ARG A 51 1.63 -11.13 -7.11
CA ARG A 51 1.91 -9.82 -7.71
C ARG A 51 2.20 -9.91 -9.21
N ARG A 52 2.98 -10.92 -9.64
CA ARG A 52 3.22 -11.20 -11.08
C ARG A 52 1.93 -11.52 -11.83
N ALA A 53 1.03 -12.27 -11.20
CA ALA A 53 -0.30 -12.59 -11.73
C ALA A 53 -1.27 -11.39 -11.74
N GLY A 54 -0.86 -10.20 -11.27
CA GLY A 54 -1.72 -9.04 -11.17
C GLY A 54 -2.82 -9.19 -10.12
N LEU A 55 -2.71 -10.18 -9.23
CA LEU A 55 -3.60 -10.36 -8.10
C LEU A 55 -3.26 -9.28 -7.08
N VAL A 56 -3.98 -8.16 -7.18
CA VAL A 56 -3.94 -7.08 -6.20
C VAL A 56 -4.35 -7.69 -4.86
N GLU A 57 -3.44 -7.61 -3.87
CA GLU A 57 -3.79 -7.91 -2.48
C GLU A 57 -5.05 -7.08 -2.18
N LYS A 58 -6.19 -7.74 -1.97
CA LYS A 58 -7.44 -7.05 -1.67
C LYS A 58 -7.14 -6.11 -0.52
N TRP A 59 -7.29 -4.80 -0.78
CA TRP A 59 -7.22 -3.82 0.28
C TRP A 59 -8.27 -4.24 1.32
N PHE A 60 -7.78 -4.68 2.47
CA PHE A 60 -8.65 -4.94 3.61
C PHE A 60 -8.77 -3.63 4.37
N PRO A 61 -9.99 -3.22 4.74
CA PRO A 61 -10.15 -2.03 5.53
C PRO A 61 -9.32 -2.18 6.82
N TYR A 62 -8.72 -1.06 7.20
CA TYR A 62 -7.74 -0.75 8.25
C TYR A 62 -8.06 -1.25 9.68
N TRP A 63 -9.07 -2.11 9.84
CA TRP A 63 -9.60 -2.60 11.12
C TRP A 63 -9.15 -4.02 11.48
N ARG A 64 -8.22 -4.64 10.73
CA ARG A 64 -7.84 -6.05 10.92
C ARG A 64 -6.81 -6.29 12.04
N THR A 65 -5.93 -5.34 12.33
CA THR A 65 -4.87 -5.54 13.35
C THR A 65 -5.31 -5.04 14.73
N PRO A 66 -4.93 -5.73 15.83
CA PRO A 66 -5.28 -5.31 17.20
C PRO A 66 -4.84 -3.88 17.51
N THR A 67 -3.67 -3.47 17.04
CA THR A 67 -3.12 -2.12 17.22
C THR A 67 -4.02 -1.05 16.58
N MET A 68 -4.48 -1.29 15.35
CA MET A 68 -5.33 -0.32 14.65
C MET A 68 -6.75 -0.27 15.20
N LYS A 69 -7.30 -1.40 15.69
CA LYS A 69 -8.55 -1.38 16.49
C LYS A 69 -8.41 -0.54 17.75
N SER A 70 -7.23 -0.50 18.36
CA SER A 70 -6.96 0.36 19.52
C SER A 70 -6.87 1.84 19.14
N ILE A 71 -6.21 2.16 18.02
CA ILE A 71 -6.19 3.54 17.47
C ILE A 71 -7.60 4.03 17.16
N LYS A 72 -8.43 3.21 16.49
CA LYS A 72 -9.85 3.54 16.23
C LYS A 72 -10.60 3.84 17.53
N ARG A 73 -10.55 2.92 18.50
CA ARG A 73 -11.25 3.07 19.78
C ARG A 73 -10.80 4.30 20.57
N HIS A 74 -9.55 4.74 20.39
CA HIS A 74 -9.05 5.97 20.99
C HIS A 74 -9.60 7.19 20.26
N HIS A 75 -9.52 7.21 18.93
CA HIS A 75 -10.07 8.30 18.11
C HIS A 75 -11.57 8.49 18.33
N ASP A 76 -12.34 7.40 18.34
CA ASP A 76 -13.78 7.40 18.63
C ASP A 76 -14.07 8.00 20.01
N ARG A 77 -13.28 7.64 21.03
CA ARG A 77 -13.40 8.18 22.39
C ARG A 77 -13.13 9.68 22.44
N GLU A 78 -12.06 10.13 21.79
CA GLU A 78 -11.72 11.56 21.72
C GLU A 78 -12.77 12.35 20.94
N HIS A 79 -13.33 11.76 19.88
CA HIS A 79 -14.41 12.38 19.10
C HIS A 79 -15.69 12.53 19.91
N ILE A 80 -16.07 11.52 20.69
CA ILE A 80 -17.22 11.58 21.61
C ILE A 80 -16.98 12.62 22.70
N LYS A 81 -15.79 12.66 23.30
CA LYS A 81 -15.47 13.68 24.32
C LYS A 81 -15.56 15.09 23.76
N LYS A 82 -15.13 15.28 22.51
CA LYS A 82 -15.08 16.60 21.88
C LYS A 82 -16.44 17.05 21.33
N TYR A 83 -17.27 16.14 20.84
CA TYR A 83 -18.48 16.48 20.09
C TYR A 83 -19.79 15.87 20.64
N GLY A 84 -19.73 14.99 21.65
CA GLY A 84 -20.89 14.52 22.41
C GLY A 84 -21.76 13.45 21.74
N TYR A 85 -21.51 13.05 20.49
CA TYR A 85 -22.31 12.01 19.81
C TYR A 85 -21.55 11.29 18.68
N PHE A 86 -21.91 10.03 18.44
CA PHE A 86 -21.53 9.27 17.24
C PHE A 86 -22.48 9.62 16.09
N ILE A 87 -21.94 10.02 14.94
CA ILE A 87 -22.69 9.96 13.67
C ILE A 87 -22.55 8.52 13.17
N ASN A 88 -23.56 7.69 13.44
CA ASN A 88 -23.70 6.41 12.76
C ASN A 88 -24.11 6.69 11.31
N ARG A 89 -23.25 6.36 10.36
CA ARG A 89 -23.58 6.18 8.94
C ARG A 89 -23.06 4.84 8.49
#